data_AF-A0A0F8ZI91-F1
#
_entry.id   AF-A0A0F8ZI91-F1
#
_cell.length_a   1.000
_cell.length_b   1.000
_cell.length_c   1.000
_cell.angle_alpha   90.00
_cell.angle_beta   90.00
_cell.angle_gamma   90.00
#
_symmetry.space_group_name_H-M   'P 1'
#
loop_
_entity.id
_entity.type
_entity.pdbx_description
1 polymer ?
#
loop_
_entity_poly.entity_id
_entity_poly.type
_entity_poly.pdbx_seq_one_letter_code
_entity_poly.pdbx_strand_id
1 'polypeptide(L)'
;ISDWPTAEHIKVAEVVVQTAALVQSDGILSNRNWNDHAQATNNQGHLTHVWERLRWEHSAYKSGCAISWTGSGGATLDLAITAGKAYQMHLHSVAAFDTADPDNVYVVNYNGEAYKTTADIETLIVDSGGGSLTNKYYNLVIWRSVSSGSEPEKVFINLPSGSYLKQSDAENDVSGHDDYDIPTDFRGYAFLVQRVTIKHSAAAGGTWTIIQQTDLRGQVPNVAVGGGTAAITTEFADSQFKLFDEGDPTKKLVFQVSGIAASTTRTVRKGRPLSRATIPTQ
;
A
#
# COMPACT_ATOMS: atom_id res chain seq x y z
N ILE A 1 -6.06 -37.79 31.28
CA ILE A 1 -6.38 -38.02 29.86
C ILE A 1 -6.39 -39.54 29.66
N SER A 2 -7.54 -40.18 29.86
CA SER A 2 -7.70 -41.66 29.80
C SER A 2 -8.55 -42.14 28.62
N ASP A 3 -9.17 -41.22 27.87
CA ASP A 3 -10.22 -41.55 26.90
C ASP A 3 -9.83 -41.18 25.46
N TRP A 4 -8.53 -41.08 25.18
CA TRP A 4 -8.07 -40.95 23.79
C TRP A 4 -8.08 -42.34 23.11
N PRO A 5 -8.65 -42.46 21.90
CA PRO A 5 -8.77 -43.74 21.21
C PRO A 5 -7.41 -44.38 20.95
N THR A 6 -7.33 -45.70 21.15
CA THR A 6 -6.11 -46.52 20.98
C THR A 6 -5.90 -47.04 19.56
N ALA A 7 -6.83 -46.74 18.64
CA ALA A 7 -6.77 -47.12 17.23
C ALA A 7 -6.32 -45.93 16.35
N GLU A 8 -6.06 -46.21 15.07
CA GLU A 8 -5.82 -45.19 14.06
C GLU A 8 -7.02 -44.24 13.99
N HIS A 9 -6.75 -42.94 14.07
CA HIS A 9 -7.74 -41.88 14.06
C HIS A 9 -7.30 -40.79 13.09
N ILE A 10 -8.26 -40.22 12.36
CA ILE A 10 -8.05 -39.08 11.49
C ILE A 10 -8.76 -37.85 12.06
N LYS A 11 -8.16 -36.68 11.87
CA LYS A 11 -8.77 -35.41 12.26
C LYS A 11 -9.94 -35.10 11.32
N VAL A 12 -11.11 -34.78 11.88
CA VAL A 12 -12.33 -34.51 11.11
C VAL A 12 -12.75 -33.04 11.12
N ALA A 13 -12.41 -32.30 12.19
CA ALA A 13 -12.72 -30.89 12.34
C ALA A 13 -11.82 -30.23 13.38
N GLU A 14 -11.69 -28.92 13.30
CA GLU A 14 -11.36 -28.04 14.42
C GLU A 14 -12.59 -27.22 14.76
N VAL A 15 -13.03 -27.28 16.01
CA VAL A 15 -14.19 -26.51 16.49
C VAL A 15 -13.75 -25.56 17.59
N VAL A 16 -14.26 -24.34 17.53
CA VAL A 16 -14.14 -23.37 18.62
C VAL A 16 -15.47 -23.36 19.34
N VAL A 17 -15.43 -23.68 20.63
CA VAL A 17 -16.63 -23.78 21.48
C VAL A 17 -16.52 -22.83 22.66
N GLN A 18 -17.66 -22.34 23.10
CA GLN A 18 -17.81 -21.52 24.30
C GLN A 18 -18.27 -22.39 25.48
N THR A 19 -18.93 -21.80 26.49
CA THR A 19 -19.49 -22.57 27.60
C THR A 19 -20.57 -23.53 27.12
N ALA A 20 -20.75 -24.65 27.82
CA ALA A 20 -21.73 -25.67 27.44
C ALA A 20 -23.16 -25.11 27.29
N ALA A 21 -23.57 -24.19 28.17
CA ALA A 21 -24.88 -23.55 28.12
C ALA A 21 -25.06 -22.71 26.85
N LEU A 22 -24.03 -21.94 26.46
CA LEU A 22 -24.08 -21.10 25.26
C LEU A 22 -23.92 -21.90 23.97
N VAL A 23 -23.20 -23.03 23.99
CA VAL A 23 -23.19 -23.96 22.85
C VAL A 23 -24.59 -24.54 22.62
N GLN A 24 -25.34 -24.80 23.71
CA GLN A 24 -26.69 -25.34 23.62
C GLN A 24 -27.72 -24.31 23.12
N SER A 25 -27.54 -23.03 23.44
CA SER A 25 -28.45 -21.96 22.99
C SER A 25 -28.08 -21.39 21.62
N ASP A 26 -26.79 -21.17 21.37
CA ASP A 26 -26.29 -20.34 20.27
C ASP A 26 -25.45 -21.15 19.25
N GLY A 27 -25.13 -22.40 19.58
CA GLY A 27 -24.24 -23.25 18.78
C GLY A 27 -22.76 -22.99 19.05
N ILE A 28 -21.92 -23.65 18.23
CA ILE A 28 -20.46 -23.51 18.29
C ILE A 28 -20.01 -22.23 17.57
N LEU A 29 -18.91 -21.65 18.03
CA LEU A 29 -18.42 -20.37 17.51
C LEU A 29 -17.80 -20.51 16.12
N SER A 30 -17.14 -21.64 15.85
CA SER A 30 -16.55 -21.91 14.54
C SER A 30 -16.36 -23.40 14.35
N ASN A 31 -16.48 -23.84 13.09
CA ASN A 31 -16.17 -25.20 12.68
C ASN A 31 -15.36 -25.18 11.37
N ARG A 32 -14.13 -25.66 11.43
CA ARG A 32 -13.30 -25.92 10.26
C ARG A 32 -13.20 -27.43 10.06
N ASN A 33 -14.01 -27.95 9.14
CA ASN A 33 -13.93 -29.36 8.75
C ASN A 33 -12.61 -29.65 8.02
N TRP A 34 -12.01 -30.80 8.32
CA TRP A 34 -10.92 -31.38 7.53
C TRP A 34 -11.53 -32.27 6.46
N ASN A 35 -12.03 -31.63 5.39
CA ASN A 35 -12.78 -32.27 4.31
C ASN A 35 -11.88 -32.63 3.11
N ASP A 36 -10.73 -33.24 3.39
CA ASP A 36 -9.79 -33.69 2.36
C ASP A 36 -10.43 -34.81 1.53
N HIS A 37 -10.76 -34.51 0.27
CA HIS A 37 -11.36 -35.46 -0.66
C HIS A 37 -10.60 -35.44 -1.98
N ALA A 38 -10.36 -36.64 -2.53
CA ALA A 38 -9.71 -36.78 -3.83
C ALA A 38 -10.60 -36.26 -4.97
N GLN A 39 -11.92 -36.39 -4.85
CA GLN A 39 -12.88 -36.05 -5.88
C GLN A 39 -14.28 -35.79 -5.28
N ALA A 40 -14.95 -34.74 -5.75
CA ALA A 40 -16.34 -34.40 -5.46
C ALA A 40 -17.28 -34.96 -6.55
N THR A 41 -18.59 -34.82 -6.37
CA THR A 41 -19.61 -35.37 -7.29
C THR A 41 -19.59 -34.76 -8.70
N ASN A 42 -18.92 -33.62 -8.87
CA ASN A 42 -18.66 -32.98 -10.17
C ASN A 42 -17.33 -33.44 -10.80
N ASN A 43 -16.74 -34.51 -10.27
CA ASN A 43 -15.44 -35.05 -10.66
C ASN A 43 -14.24 -34.11 -10.44
N GLN A 44 -14.38 -33.02 -9.68
CA GLN A 44 -13.28 -32.11 -9.30
C GLN A 44 -12.73 -32.47 -7.91
N GLY A 45 -11.41 -32.38 -7.72
CA GLY A 45 -10.78 -32.69 -6.44
C GLY A 45 -10.42 -31.44 -5.62
N HIS A 46 -9.90 -31.66 -4.41
CA HIS A 46 -9.43 -30.59 -3.52
C HIS A 46 -8.39 -29.66 -4.19
N LEU A 47 -7.62 -30.16 -5.18
CA LEU A 47 -6.71 -29.33 -5.98
C LEU A 47 -7.43 -28.13 -6.59
N THR A 48 -8.60 -28.31 -7.21
CA THR A 48 -9.36 -27.22 -7.85
C THR A 48 -9.75 -26.14 -6.83
N HIS A 49 -10.14 -26.53 -5.61
CA HIS A 49 -10.48 -25.58 -4.54
C HIS A 49 -9.24 -24.86 -3.98
N VAL A 50 -8.09 -25.55 -3.87
CA VAL A 50 -6.81 -24.91 -3.48
C VAL A 50 -6.38 -23.91 -4.54
N TRP A 51 -6.51 -24.25 -5.81
CA TRP A 51 -6.21 -23.34 -6.92
C TRP A 51 -7.15 -22.13 -6.94
N GLU A 52 -8.44 -22.34 -6.66
CA GLU A 52 -9.39 -21.24 -6.50
C GLU A 52 -8.96 -20.34 -5.34
N ARG A 53 -8.72 -20.90 -4.15
CA ARG A 53 -8.32 -20.11 -2.99
C ARG A 53 -7.01 -19.36 -3.21
N LEU A 54 -6.05 -19.94 -3.91
CA LEU A 54 -4.79 -19.28 -4.24
C LEU A 54 -4.99 -18.12 -5.23
N ARG A 55 -5.93 -18.23 -6.18
CA ARG A 55 -6.30 -17.09 -7.06
C ARG A 55 -7.00 -15.95 -6.32
N TRP A 56 -7.57 -16.22 -5.14
CA TRP A 56 -8.08 -15.18 -4.24
C TRP A 56 -6.97 -14.41 -3.51
N GLU A 57 -5.69 -14.80 -3.62
CA GLU A 57 -4.56 -14.00 -3.15
C GLU A 57 -4.15 -12.97 -4.22
N HIS A 58 -3.40 -11.93 -3.83
CA HIS A 58 -2.84 -10.98 -4.80
C HIS A 58 -1.74 -11.62 -5.66
N SER A 59 -1.49 -11.05 -6.84
CA SER A 59 -0.40 -11.53 -7.70
C SER A 59 0.95 -11.32 -7.00
N ALA A 60 1.80 -12.35 -7.02
CA ALA A 60 3.12 -12.25 -6.41
C ALA A 60 4.16 -11.78 -7.44
N TYR A 61 4.71 -10.59 -7.24
CA TYR A 61 5.85 -10.10 -8.01
C TYR A 61 7.07 -11.04 -7.85
N LYS A 62 7.81 -11.28 -8.94
CA LYS A 62 9.03 -12.12 -8.93
C LYS A 62 10.31 -11.37 -9.28
N SER A 63 10.34 -10.64 -10.40
CA SER A 63 11.54 -9.95 -10.89
C SER A 63 11.23 -8.93 -11.99
N GLY A 64 12.14 -7.98 -12.25
CA GLY A 64 12.01 -6.99 -13.33
C GLY A 64 11.07 -5.84 -12.96
N CYS A 65 10.36 -5.27 -13.94
CA CYS A 65 9.48 -4.11 -13.70
C CYS A 65 10.24 -2.93 -13.05
N ALA A 66 11.46 -2.66 -13.48
CA ALA A 66 12.22 -1.52 -12.99
C ALA A 66 11.57 -0.23 -13.48
N ILE A 67 11.34 0.71 -12.56
CA ILE A 67 10.64 1.96 -12.83
C ILE A 67 11.67 3.04 -13.13
N SER A 68 11.39 3.84 -14.16
CA SER A 68 12.08 5.09 -14.43
C SER A 68 11.07 6.16 -14.76
N TRP A 69 11.36 7.38 -14.30
CA TRP A 69 10.60 8.55 -14.66
C TRP A 69 11.47 9.55 -15.40
N THR A 70 10.94 10.17 -16.44
CA THR A 70 11.57 11.27 -17.19
C THR A 70 10.75 12.54 -17.09
N GLY A 71 11.38 13.68 -17.39
CA GLY A 71 10.68 14.98 -17.40
C GLY A 71 10.60 15.69 -16.03
N SER A 72 11.17 15.14 -14.96
CA SER A 72 11.22 15.82 -13.64
C SER A 72 11.86 17.21 -13.73
N GLY A 73 11.16 18.22 -13.22
CA GLY A 73 11.51 19.64 -13.32
C GLY A 73 11.03 20.30 -14.62
N GLY A 74 10.45 19.55 -15.54
CA GLY A 74 9.88 20.00 -16.82
C GLY A 74 8.35 19.99 -16.84
N ALA A 75 7.79 20.25 -18.03
CA ALA A 75 6.35 20.37 -18.26
C ALA A 75 5.65 19.04 -18.62
N THR A 76 6.41 18.01 -18.96
CA THR A 76 5.91 16.66 -19.28
C THR A 76 6.47 15.68 -18.27
N LEU A 77 5.74 14.60 -18.01
CA LEU A 77 6.16 13.57 -17.06
C LEU A 77 5.88 12.19 -17.65
N ASP A 78 6.93 11.41 -17.91
CA ASP A 78 6.77 10.07 -18.48
C ASP A 78 7.14 8.98 -17.48
N LEU A 79 6.36 7.90 -17.50
CA LEU A 79 6.56 6.69 -16.72
C LEU A 79 6.97 5.56 -17.65
N ALA A 80 8.15 4.99 -17.41
CA ALA A 80 8.59 3.77 -18.05
C ALA A 80 8.83 2.65 -17.02
N ILE A 81 8.38 1.44 -17.36
CA ILE A 81 8.53 0.22 -16.55
C ILE A 81 9.10 -0.87 -17.44
N THR A 82 10.27 -1.41 -17.08
CA THR A 82 10.89 -2.48 -17.87
C THR A 82 10.09 -3.78 -17.81
N ALA A 83 10.35 -4.70 -18.74
CA ALA A 83 9.75 -6.03 -18.70
C ALA A 83 10.08 -6.77 -17.38
N GLY A 84 9.20 -7.68 -16.97
CA GLY A 84 9.37 -8.43 -15.74
C GLY A 84 8.61 -9.74 -15.70
N LYS A 85 8.46 -10.27 -14.49
CA LYS A 85 7.75 -11.52 -14.22
C LYS A 85 6.96 -11.44 -12.91
N ALA A 86 5.74 -11.97 -12.94
CA ALA A 86 4.85 -12.05 -11.79
C ALA A 86 3.99 -13.33 -11.85
N TYR A 87 3.51 -13.79 -10.69
CA TYR A 87 2.69 -14.98 -10.58
C TYR A 87 1.20 -14.63 -10.59
N GLN A 88 0.43 -15.27 -11.47
CA GLN A 88 -0.98 -15.52 -11.19
C GLN A 88 -1.05 -16.85 -10.41
N MET A 89 -1.32 -17.96 -11.12
CA MET A 89 -1.02 -19.31 -10.63
C MET A 89 0.38 -19.77 -11.07
N HIS A 90 0.77 -19.44 -12.29
CA HIS A 90 2.11 -19.70 -12.84
C HIS A 90 2.85 -18.40 -13.07
N LEU A 91 4.15 -18.51 -13.35
CA LEU A 91 4.98 -17.37 -13.67
C LEU A 91 4.65 -16.86 -15.07
N HIS A 92 4.19 -15.62 -15.17
CA HIS A 92 3.93 -14.93 -16.42
C HIS A 92 5.04 -13.91 -16.70
N SER A 93 5.41 -13.80 -17.97
CA SER A 93 6.14 -12.64 -18.47
C SER A 93 5.19 -11.46 -18.48
N VAL A 94 5.76 -10.29 -18.25
CA VAL A 94 5.03 -9.05 -18.11
C VAL A 94 5.76 -8.02 -18.97
N ALA A 95 5.08 -7.44 -19.96
CA ALA A 95 5.72 -6.57 -20.95
C ALA A 95 6.28 -5.27 -20.34
N ALA A 96 7.23 -4.68 -21.07
CA ALA A 96 7.66 -3.30 -20.81
C ALA A 96 6.49 -2.34 -21.12
N PHE A 97 6.54 -1.17 -20.50
CA PHE A 97 5.54 -0.11 -20.61
C PHE A 97 6.25 1.23 -20.66
N ASP A 98 5.83 2.13 -21.54
CA ASP A 98 6.40 3.50 -21.62
C ASP A 98 5.36 4.52 -22.11
N THR A 99 5.02 5.51 -21.28
CA THR A 99 4.09 6.57 -21.72
C THR A 99 4.67 7.49 -22.81
N ALA A 100 5.98 7.50 -23.00
CA ALA A 100 6.62 8.21 -24.10
C ALA A 100 6.53 7.46 -25.44
N ASP A 101 6.17 6.16 -25.42
CA ASP A 101 6.06 5.30 -26.61
C ASP A 101 4.81 4.42 -26.54
N PRO A 102 3.80 4.76 -27.35
CA PRO A 102 2.49 5.34 -27.00
C PRO A 102 1.62 4.50 -26.04
N ASP A 103 2.16 4.03 -24.91
CA ASP A 103 1.36 3.32 -23.92
C ASP A 103 0.55 4.28 -23.03
N ASN A 104 -0.66 3.87 -22.67
CA ASN A 104 -1.54 4.63 -21.79
C ASN A 104 -1.58 4.04 -20.38
N VAL A 105 -1.63 4.92 -19.37
CA VAL A 105 -2.07 4.58 -18.01
C VAL A 105 -3.59 4.66 -17.89
N TYR A 106 -4.13 3.93 -16.90
CA TYR A 106 -5.55 3.89 -16.58
C TYR A 106 -5.77 4.37 -15.14
N VAL A 107 -6.45 5.51 -14.98
CA VAL A 107 -6.69 6.13 -13.68
C VAL A 107 -7.98 5.58 -13.09
N VAL A 108 -7.85 4.77 -12.03
CA VAL A 108 -8.93 3.94 -11.49
C VAL A 108 -10.04 4.80 -10.89
N ASN A 109 -9.66 5.83 -10.15
CA ASN A 109 -10.52 6.63 -9.29
C ASN A 109 -10.57 8.12 -9.72
N TYR A 110 -10.54 8.40 -11.02
CA TYR A 110 -10.69 9.76 -11.51
C TYR A 110 -12.11 10.29 -11.30
N ASN A 111 -12.23 11.53 -10.83
CA ASN A 111 -13.53 12.12 -10.54
C ASN A 111 -14.40 12.23 -11.80
N GLY A 112 -15.55 11.53 -11.80
CA GLY A 112 -16.51 11.52 -12.89
C GLY A 112 -16.24 10.52 -14.02
N GLU A 113 -15.08 9.83 -14.03
CA GLU A 113 -14.72 8.87 -15.07
C GLU A 113 -13.85 7.73 -14.50
N ALA A 114 -14.42 6.54 -14.30
CA ALA A 114 -13.64 5.38 -13.88
C ALA A 114 -12.72 4.91 -15.02
N TYR A 115 -11.48 4.55 -14.68
CA TYR A 115 -10.45 4.11 -15.63
C TYR A 115 -10.14 5.12 -16.74
N LYS A 116 -10.10 6.41 -16.40
CA LYS A 116 -9.69 7.46 -17.33
C LYS A 116 -8.34 7.09 -17.96
N THR A 117 -8.30 7.08 -19.28
CA THR A 117 -7.10 6.69 -20.04
C THR A 117 -6.31 7.92 -20.45
N THR A 118 -5.00 7.91 -20.24
CA THR A 118 -4.10 8.99 -20.70
C THR A 118 -2.68 8.47 -20.88
N ALA A 119 -1.93 9.05 -21.82
CA ALA A 119 -0.46 8.92 -21.87
C ALA A 119 0.20 10.07 -21.09
N ASP A 120 -0.46 11.23 -21.04
CA ASP A 120 0.05 12.47 -20.47
C ASP A 120 -0.30 12.53 -18.97
N ILE A 121 0.58 12.01 -18.11
CA ILE A 121 0.36 11.96 -16.65
C ILE A 121 0.29 13.37 -16.05
N GLU A 122 0.98 14.34 -16.64
CA GLU A 122 0.95 15.75 -16.22
C GLU A 122 -0.45 16.37 -16.29
N THR A 123 -1.36 15.83 -17.10
CA THR A 123 -2.73 16.35 -17.23
C THR A 123 -3.60 16.03 -16.00
N LEU A 124 -3.14 15.14 -15.12
CA LEU A 124 -3.82 14.74 -13.89
C LEU A 124 -3.63 15.81 -12.80
N ILE A 125 -4.37 16.92 -12.93
CA ILE A 125 -4.26 18.11 -12.06
C ILE A 125 -5.32 18.17 -10.94
N VAL A 126 -6.10 17.11 -10.78
CA VAL A 126 -7.12 16.98 -9.73
C VAL A 126 -6.98 15.64 -8.98
N ASP A 127 -7.36 15.64 -7.70
CA ASP A 127 -7.44 14.44 -6.87
C ASP A 127 -8.70 13.60 -7.19
N SER A 128 -8.87 12.45 -6.52
CA SER A 128 -10.01 11.56 -6.76
C SER A 128 -11.37 12.17 -6.38
N GLY A 129 -11.39 13.21 -5.54
CA GLY A 129 -12.57 14.01 -5.20
C GLY A 129 -12.80 15.23 -6.08
N GLY A 130 -11.88 15.51 -7.03
CA GLY A 130 -11.90 16.71 -7.88
C GLY A 130 -11.25 17.95 -7.28
N GLY A 131 -10.61 17.85 -6.12
CA GLY A 131 -9.81 18.93 -5.52
C GLY A 131 -8.55 19.21 -6.36
N SER A 132 -8.10 20.47 -6.39
CA SER A 132 -6.96 20.86 -7.21
C SER A 132 -5.62 20.40 -6.62
N LEU A 133 -4.78 19.80 -7.46
CA LEU A 133 -3.40 19.41 -7.15
C LEU A 133 -2.36 20.49 -7.51
N THR A 134 -2.80 21.65 -7.97
CA THR A 134 -1.93 22.74 -8.43
C THR A 134 -1.20 23.42 -7.27
N ASN A 135 0.13 23.57 -7.40
CA ASN A 135 1.02 24.09 -6.35
C ASN A 135 0.99 23.24 -5.06
N LYS A 136 0.76 21.93 -5.20
CA LYS A 136 0.69 20.97 -4.09
C LYS A 136 1.69 19.84 -4.27
N TYR A 137 1.92 19.15 -3.15
CA TYR A 137 2.61 17.88 -3.06
C TYR A 137 1.58 16.77 -2.91
N TYR A 138 1.73 15.68 -3.64
CA TYR A 138 0.78 14.57 -3.59
C TYR A 138 1.45 13.27 -4.02
N ASN A 139 0.81 12.15 -3.70
CA ASN A 139 1.32 10.83 -4.01
C ASN A 139 0.43 10.16 -5.05
N LEU A 140 1.05 9.54 -6.05
CA LEU A 140 0.37 8.62 -6.96
C LEU A 140 0.80 7.20 -6.61
N VAL A 141 -0.14 6.27 -6.59
CA VAL A 141 0.15 4.84 -6.43
C VAL A 141 -0.06 4.14 -7.76
N ILE A 142 0.99 3.46 -8.22
CA ILE A 142 1.03 2.74 -9.48
C ILE A 142 0.92 1.25 -9.19
N TRP A 143 0.05 0.59 -9.93
CA TRP A 143 -0.08 -0.87 -9.94
C TRP A 143 -0.25 -1.36 -11.36
N ARG A 144 -0.08 -2.67 -11.57
CA ARG A 144 -0.22 -3.24 -12.91
C ARG A 144 -0.93 -4.59 -12.89
N SER A 145 -1.64 -4.86 -13.97
CA SER A 145 -2.19 -6.19 -14.22
C SER A 145 -1.14 -7.13 -14.82
N VAL A 146 -1.42 -8.40 -14.69
CA VAL A 146 -0.73 -9.52 -15.31
C VAL A 146 -1.78 -10.21 -16.17
N SER A 147 -1.55 -10.28 -17.48
CA SER A 147 -2.44 -10.97 -18.41
C SER A 147 -1.84 -12.31 -18.78
N SER A 148 -2.68 -13.31 -19.04
CA SER A 148 -2.26 -14.60 -19.59
C SER A 148 -2.74 -14.70 -21.03
N GLY A 149 -1.81 -14.73 -21.99
CA GLY A 149 -2.16 -14.84 -23.41
C GLY A 149 -1.45 -13.81 -24.27
N SER A 150 -2.14 -13.33 -25.31
CA SER A 150 -1.66 -12.29 -26.22
C SER A 150 -2.15 -10.89 -25.83
N GLU A 151 -2.98 -10.80 -24.80
CA GLU A 151 -3.57 -9.58 -24.31
C GLU A 151 -2.49 -8.70 -23.63
N PRO A 152 -2.38 -7.42 -24.00
CA PRO A 152 -1.42 -6.52 -23.40
C PRO A 152 -1.76 -6.24 -21.93
N GLU A 153 -0.77 -6.30 -21.05
CA GLU A 153 -0.90 -5.87 -19.67
C GLU A 153 -1.18 -4.37 -19.60
N LYS A 154 -1.76 -3.93 -18.48
CA LYS A 154 -2.14 -2.53 -18.25
C LYS A 154 -1.49 -2.00 -16.98
N VAL A 155 -1.14 -0.72 -17.01
CA VAL A 155 -0.61 0.03 -15.88
C VAL A 155 -1.67 0.99 -15.41
N PHE A 156 -1.87 1.04 -14.11
CA PHE A 156 -2.94 1.78 -13.46
C PHE A 156 -2.36 2.78 -12.47
N ILE A 157 -3.09 3.87 -12.29
CA ILE A 157 -2.80 4.91 -11.30
C ILE A 157 -4.00 5.07 -10.39
N ASN A 158 -3.75 5.07 -9.08
CA ASN A 158 -4.68 5.59 -8.09
C ASN A 158 -4.28 7.05 -7.79
N LEU A 159 -5.24 7.96 -7.99
CA LEU A 159 -5.13 9.33 -7.50
C LEU A 159 -5.31 9.35 -5.98
N PRO A 160 -4.66 10.29 -5.29
CA PRO A 160 -4.85 10.45 -3.86
C PRO A 160 -6.25 11.02 -3.57
N SER A 161 -6.71 10.90 -2.34
CA SER A 161 -7.95 11.55 -1.85
C SER A 161 -7.77 13.02 -1.48
N GLY A 162 -6.54 13.54 -1.55
CA GLY A 162 -6.19 14.91 -1.20
C GLY A 162 -4.74 15.25 -1.52
N SER A 163 -4.24 16.36 -0.97
CA SER A 163 -2.88 16.84 -1.24
C SER A 163 -2.31 17.70 -0.11
N TYR A 164 -1.01 17.97 -0.18
CA TYR A 164 -0.23 18.60 0.87
C TYR A 164 0.40 19.92 0.42
N LEU A 165 0.57 20.85 1.37
CA LEU A 165 1.28 22.11 1.17
C LEU A 165 2.80 21.98 1.40
N LYS A 166 3.23 20.95 2.13
CA LYS A 166 4.61 20.73 2.53
C LYS A 166 5.09 19.39 2.00
N GLN A 167 6.34 19.36 1.56
CA GLN A 167 6.98 18.16 1.03
C GLN A 167 6.99 17.01 2.05
N SER A 168 7.46 17.29 3.27
CA SER A 168 7.55 16.29 4.35
C SER A 168 6.22 15.65 4.70
N ASP A 169 5.13 16.40 4.55
CA ASP A 169 3.78 15.93 4.87
C ASP A 169 3.31 14.92 3.81
N ALA A 170 3.69 15.13 2.54
CA ALA A 170 3.42 14.19 1.44
C ALA A 170 4.31 12.94 1.50
N GLU A 171 5.61 13.08 1.76
CA GLU A 171 6.54 11.95 1.87
C GLU A 171 6.09 10.95 2.97
N ASN A 172 5.55 11.46 4.07
CA ASN A 172 5.05 10.68 5.20
C ASN A 172 3.55 10.37 5.14
N ASP A 173 2.84 10.89 4.14
CA ASP A 173 1.38 10.81 4.01
C ASP A 173 0.64 11.10 5.33
N VAL A 174 0.95 12.22 5.97
CA VAL A 174 0.53 12.52 7.36
C VAL A 174 -0.99 12.59 7.56
N SER A 175 -1.77 12.75 6.49
CA SER A 175 -3.24 12.80 6.49
C SER A 175 -3.90 11.57 5.87
N GLY A 176 -3.12 10.56 5.45
CA GLY A 176 -3.67 9.31 4.89
C GLY A 176 -4.36 9.48 3.55
N HIS A 177 -3.77 10.26 2.64
CA HIS A 177 -4.33 10.53 1.32
C HIS A 177 -3.99 9.47 0.27
N ASP A 178 -2.99 8.63 0.53
CA ASP A 178 -2.57 7.57 -0.39
C ASP A 178 -3.66 6.51 -0.57
N ASP A 179 -3.84 6.06 -1.81
CA ASP A 179 -4.78 4.99 -2.16
C ASP A 179 -4.02 3.79 -2.73
N TYR A 180 -3.90 2.73 -1.92
CA TYR A 180 -3.25 1.47 -2.29
C TYR A 180 -4.23 0.38 -2.76
N ASP A 181 -5.52 0.70 -2.86
CA ASP A 181 -6.55 -0.28 -3.13
C ASP A 181 -6.50 -0.70 -4.61
N ILE A 182 -6.41 -2.01 -4.82
CA ILE A 182 -6.58 -2.63 -6.13
C ILE A 182 -8.02 -3.16 -6.18
N PRO A 183 -8.83 -2.81 -7.21
CA PRO A 183 -10.21 -3.27 -7.29
C PRO A 183 -10.29 -4.79 -7.23
N THR A 184 -11.32 -5.32 -6.57
CA THR A 184 -11.47 -6.76 -6.29
C THR A 184 -11.47 -7.62 -7.54
N ASP A 185 -11.90 -7.05 -8.66
CA ASP A 185 -11.92 -7.75 -9.95
C ASP A 185 -10.50 -8.19 -10.34
N PHE A 186 -9.47 -7.40 -10.03
CA PHE A 186 -8.05 -7.66 -10.37
C PHE A 186 -7.32 -8.61 -9.40
N ARG A 187 -8.05 -9.17 -8.43
CA ARG A 187 -7.48 -10.10 -7.44
C ARG A 187 -6.94 -11.36 -8.14
N GLY A 188 -5.73 -11.79 -7.75
CA GLY A 188 -5.04 -12.90 -8.39
C GLY A 188 -4.20 -12.55 -9.61
N TYR A 189 -4.34 -11.33 -10.15
CA TYR A 189 -3.66 -10.96 -11.40
C TYR A 189 -3.25 -9.48 -11.47
N ALA A 190 -3.07 -8.83 -10.33
CA ALA A 190 -2.44 -7.52 -10.25
C ALA A 190 -1.57 -7.39 -8.99
N PHE A 191 -0.58 -6.49 -9.07
CA PHE A 191 0.34 -6.19 -7.98
C PHE A 191 0.75 -4.71 -7.97
N LEU A 192 1.10 -4.20 -6.78
CA LEU A 192 1.62 -2.84 -6.60
C LEU A 192 3.01 -2.70 -7.20
N VAL A 193 3.29 -1.54 -7.80
CA VAL A 193 4.58 -1.23 -8.43
C VAL A 193 5.33 -0.18 -7.63
N GLN A 194 4.75 1.01 -7.47
CA GLN A 194 5.46 2.14 -6.85
C GLN A 194 4.48 3.14 -6.26
N ARG A 195 4.86 3.80 -5.15
CA ARG A 195 4.32 5.10 -4.76
C ARG A 195 5.31 6.19 -5.17
N VAL A 196 4.86 7.22 -5.86
CA VAL A 196 5.69 8.37 -6.22
C VAL A 196 5.12 9.65 -5.61
N THR A 197 5.97 10.41 -4.92
CA THR A 197 5.65 11.74 -4.41
C THR A 197 6.06 12.78 -5.44
N ILE A 198 5.09 13.59 -5.87
CA ILE A 198 5.25 14.58 -6.93
C ILE A 198 4.83 15.95 -6.40
N LYS A 199 5.50 17.00 -6.88
CA LYS A 199 5.03 18.38 -6.78
C LYS A 199 4.65 18.91 -8.14
N HIS A 200 3.44 19.41 -8.27
CA HIS A 200 3.06 20.25 -9.41
C HIS A 200 3.20 21.72 -9.02
N SER A 201 3.88 22.52 -9.84
CA SER A 201 4.03 23.96 -9.70
C SER A 201 3.46 24.65 -10.95
N ALA A 202 2.55 25.62 -10.77
CA ALA A 202 1.94 26.35 -11.88
C ALA A 202 2.88 27.37 -12.55
N ALA A 203 4.08 27.58 -12.00
CA ALA A 203 5.04 28.53 -12.56
C ALA A 203 5.53 28.10 -13.95
N ALA A 204 5.81 29.09 -14.82
CA ALA A 204 6.42 28.90 -16.14
C ALA A 204 5.74 27.89 -17.09
N GLY A 205 4.41 27.76 -17.01
CA GLY A 205 3.63 26.85 -17.86
C GLY A 205 3.29 25.50 -17.24
N GLY A 206 3.65 25.29 -15.97
CA GLY A 206 3.45 24.02 -15.27
C GLY A 206 4.74 23.21 -15.22
N THR A 207 5.22 22.88 -14.02
CA THR A 207 6.34 21.96 -13.84
C THR A 207 6.00 20.85 -12.85
N TRP A 208 6.41 19.62 -13.16
CA TRP A 208 6.25 18.44 -12.31
C TRP A 208 7.61 18.01 -11.80
N THR A 209 7.78 17.99 -10.48
CA THR A 209 9.02 17.57 -9.83
C THR A 209 8.79 16.30 -9.06
N ILE A 210 9.58 15.27 -9.35
CA ILE A 210 9.58 14.00 -8.62
C ILE A 210 10.46 14.16 -7.39
N ILE A 211 9.93 13.80 -6.24
CA ILE A 211 10.56 14.03 -4.94
C ILE A 211 11.02 12.73 -4.33
N GLN A 212 10.11 11.77 -4.22
CA GLN A 212 10.38 10.49 -3.59
C GLN A 212 9.75 9.38 -4.42
N GLN A 213 10.48 8.28 -4.51
CA GLN A 213 10.04 7.05 -5.17
C GLN A 213 10.15 5.92 -4.17
N THR A 214 9.02 5.30 -3.83
CA THR A 214 8.94 4.18 -2.90
C THR A 214 8.52 2.94 -3.66
N ASP A 215 9.40 1.95 -3.72
CA ASP A 215 9.13 0.66 -4.35
C ASP A 215 8.08 -0.12 -3.55
N LEU A 216 7.04 -0.59 -4.22
CA LEU A 216 5.96 -1.40 -3.63
C LEU A 216 5.94 -2.83 -4.20
N ARG A 217 6.85 -3.17 -5.11
CA ARG A 217 6.89 -4.50 -5.72
C ARG A 217 7.13 -5.57 -4.67
N GLY A 218 6.30 -6.60 -4.68
CA GLY A 218 6.37 -7.71 -3.71
C GLY A 218 5.76 -7.39 -2.35
N GLN A 219 5.26 -6.16 -2.15
CA GLN A 219 4.39 -5.86 -1.02
C GLN A 219 2.97 -6.32 -1.36
N VAL A 220 2.29 -6.95 -0.40
CA VAL A 220 0.86 -7.23 -0.53
C VAL A 220 0.09 -5.93 -0.30
N PRO A 221 -0.85 -5.54 -1.18
CA PRO A 221 -1.77 -4.44 -0.93
C PRO A 221 -2.37 -4.57 0.47
N ASN A 222 -2.28 -3.50 1.25
CA ASN A 222 -2.63 -3.52 2.67
C ASN A 222 -4.08 -3.97 2.84
N VAL A 223 -4.31 -5.11 3.49
CA VAL A 223 -5.66 -5.48 3.96
C VAL A 223 -5.86 -4.80 5.31
N ALA A 224 -5.82 -3.47 5.34
CA ALA A 224 -6.15 -2.69 6.52
C ALA A 224 -7.37 -1.82 6.23
N VAL A 225 -8.53 -2.24 6.75
CA VAL A 225 -9.65 -1.34 6.95
C VAL A 225 -9.25 -0.39 8.08
N GLY A 226 -8.75 0.79 7.70
CA GLY A 226 -8.33 1.83 8.63
C GLY A 226 -7.01 2.45 8.19
N GLY A 227 -7.09 3.69 7.68
CA GLY A 227 -5.95 4.47 7.19
C GLY A 227 -4.77 4.42 8.16
N GLY A 228 -3.61 4.04 7.64
CA GLY A 228 -2.40 3.87 8.43
C GLY A 228 -1.38 3.01 7.71
N THR A 229 -0.52 3.69 6.96
CA THR A 229 0.75 3.25 6.38
C THR A 229 1.42 2.09 7.13
N ALA A 230 1.52 0.92 6.49
CA ALA A 230 2.45 -0.13 6.88
C ALA A 230 3.87 0.21 6.40
N ALA A 231 4.38 1.35 6.85
CA ALA A 231 5.80 1.59 6.97
C ALA A 231 6.03 1.83 8.45
N ILE A 232 6.91 1.03 9.06
CA ILE A 232 7.50 1.42 10.34
C ILE A 232 8.39 2.62 10.02
N THR A 233 7.78 3.79 9.88
CA THR A 233 8.48 5.06 9.72
C THR A 233 9.15 5.33 11.06
N THR A 234 10.49 5.20 11.10
CA THR A 234 11.28 5.55 12.30
C THR A 234 11.43 7.06 12.47
N GLU A 235 10.88 7.84 11.55
CA GLU A 235 10.91 9.30 11.52
C GLU A 235 9.47 9.81 11.38
N PHE A 236 9.09 10.72 12.26
CA PHE A 236 7.77 11.34 12.30
C PHE A 236 7.95 12.85 12.46
N ALA A 237 6.96 13.63 12.00
CA ALA A 237 6.95 15.06 12.28
C ALA A 237 6.94 15.27 13.81
N ASP A 238 7.72 16.23 14.29
CA ASP A 238 7.88 16.45 15.74
C ASP A 238 6.56 16.78 16.47
N SER A 239 5.59 17.34 15.75
CA SER A 239 4.23 17.58 16.21
C SER A 239 3.41 16.31 16.48
N GLN A 240 3.78 15.17 15.89
CA GLN A 240 3.06 13.90 15.94
C GLN A 240 3.54 12.97 17.05
N PHE A 241 4.69 13.22 17.67
CA PHE A 241 5.17 12.41 18.79
C PHE A 241 5.20 13.19 20.10
N LYS A 242 4.34 12.74 21.01
CA LYS A 242 4.20 13.31 22.35
C LYS A 242 4.04 12.17 23.34
N LEU A 243 4.82 12.17 24.40
CA LEU A 243 4.55 11.33 25.56
C LEU A 243 3.62 12.11 26.49
N PHE A 244 2.55 11.48 26.96
CA PHE A 244 1.67 12.05 27.97
C PHE A 244 1.59 11.13 29.18
N ASP A 245 1.27 11.69 30.33
CA ASP A 245 1.07 10.90 31.55
C ASP A 245 -0.29 10.18 31.49
N GLU A 246 -0.31 8.88 31.78
CA GLU A 246 -1.54 8.08 31.72
C GLU A 246 -2.58 8.54 32.76
N GLY A 247 -2.13 9.04 33.92
CA GLY A 247 -3.01 9.54 34.98
C GLY A 247 -3.47 10.99 34.79
N ASP A 248 -2.75 11.77 33.98
CA ASP A 248 -3.08 13.14 33.64
C ASP A 248 -2.64 13.51 32.20
N PRO A 249 -3.55 13.38 31.22
CA PRO A 249 -3.25 13.64 29.80
C PRO A 249 -2.86 15.09 29.48
N THR A 250 -2.96 16.01 30.44
CA THR A 250 -2.51 17.40 30.27
C THR A 250 -0.99 17.54 30.42
N LYS A 251 -0.34 16.61 31.11
CA LYS A 251 1.12 16.55 31.25
C LYS A 251 1.72 15.90 30.01
N LYS A 252 2.47 16.67 29.23
CA LYS A 252 3.02 16.24 27.93
C LYS A 252 4.51 16.55 27.84
N LEU A 253 5.29 15.61 27.33
CA LEU A 253 6.65 15.83 26.85
C LEU A 253 6.61 15.87 25.33
N VAL A 254 7.00 17.00 24.77
CA VAL A 254 6.98 17.29 23.33
C VAL A 254 8.41 17.45 22.85
N PHE A 255 8.73 16.84 21.71
CA PHE A 255 9.99 17.06 21.02
C PHE A 255 9.75 18.09 19.91
N GLN A 256 10.61 19.09 19.79
CA GLN A 256 10.52 20.16 18.78
C GLN A 256 11.89 20.31 18.13
N VAL A 257 11.93 20.24 16.79
CA VAL A 257 13.19 20.24 16.03
C VAL A 257 13.34 21.45 15.12
N SER A 258 12.42 22.41 15.15
CA SER A 258 12.48 23.66 14.36
C SER A 258 13.78 24.45 14.52
N GLY A 259 14.50 24.31 15.65
CA GLY A 259 15.78 24.97 15.90
C GLY A 259 17.01 24.24 15.34
N ILE A 260 16.86 23.06 14.73
CA ILE A 260 17.95 22.31 14.10
C ILE A 260 18.07 22.75 12.64
N ALA A 261 19.27 23.20 12.24
CA ALA A 261 19.53 23.57 10.85
C ALA A 261 19.26 22.41 9.88
N ALA A 262 18.82 22.74 8.66
CA ALA A 262 18.57 21.74 7.62
C ALA A 262 19.78 20.80 7.43
N SER A 263 19.50 19.54 7.09
CA SER A 263 20.52 18.50 6.87
C SER A 263 21.43 18.21 8.08
N THR A 264 21.00 18.57 9.30
CA THR A 264 21.74 18.31 10.53
C THR A 264 21.03 17.24 11.37
N THR A 265 21.69 16.12 11.65
CA THR A 265 21.19 15.10 12.59
C THR A 265 21.73 15.35 14.00
N ARG A 266 20.86 15.36 15.02
CA ARG A 266 21.27 15.44 16.43
C ARG A 266 20.95 14.12 17.13
N THR A 267 21.99 13.40 17.57
CA THR A 267 21.82 12.17 18.33
C THR A 267 21.87 12.46 19.83
N VAL A 268 20.75 12.23 20.54
CA VAL A 268 20.70 12.28 22.00
C VAL A 268 20.95 10.88 22.54
N ARG A 269 21.99 10.71 23.37
CA ARG A 269 22.28 9.44 24.08
C ARG A 269 22.22 9.68 25.58
N LYS A 270 21.55 8.80 26.33
CA LYS A 270 21.61 8.81 27.80
C LYS A 270 22.96 8.22 28.24
N GLY A 271 23.92 9.08 28.61
CA GLY A 271 25.27 8.63 28.99
C GLY A 271 26.03 9.48 30.01
N ARG A 272 25.46 10.58 30.50
CA ARG A 272 26.03 11.37 31.62
C ARG A 272 24.91 11.95 32.48
N PRO A 273 25.08 12.06 33.81
CA PRO A 273 24.12 12.80 34.64
C PRO A 273 24.08 14.25 34.14
N LEU A 274 22.88 14.75 33.85
CA LEU A 274 22.68 16.15 33.47
C LEU A 274 23.00 17.01 34.69
N SER A 275 24.14 17.72 34.68
CA SER A 275 24.25 18.93 35.47
C SER A 275 23.28 19.95 34.86
N ARG A 276 22.53 20.63 35.72
CA ARG A 276 21.44 21.55 35.38
C ARG A 276 21.86 22.56 34.31
N ALA A 277 21.48 22.33 33.06
CA ALA A 277 21.55 23.34 32.00
C ALA A 277 20.33 24.25 32.15
N THR A 278 20.51 25.40 32.80
CA THR A 278 19.52 26.48 32.76
C THR A 278 19.49 27.03 31.33
N ILE A 279 18.37 26.86 30.63
CA ILE A 279 18.13 27.52 29.34
C ILE A 279 17.80 29.00 29.65
N PRO A 280 18.55 29.97 29.12
CA PRO A 280 18.24 31.37 29.35
C PRO A 280 16.98 31.74 28.57
N THR A 281 16.00 32.31 29.28
CA THR A 281 14.88 33.04 28.69
C THR A 281 15.39 34.35 28.08
N GLN A 282 15.17 34.54 26.78
CA GLN A 282 14.89 35.85 26.19
C GLN A 282 13.50 35.80 25.58
#